data_AF-A0A941RYC1-F1
#
_entry.id   AF-A0A941RYC1-F1
#
_cell.length_a   1.000
_cell.length_b   1.000
_cell.length_c   1.000
_cell.angle_alpha   90.00
_cell.angle_beta   90.00
_cell.angle_gamma   90.00
#
_symmetry.space_group_name_H-M   'P 1'
#
loop_
_entity.id
_entity.type
_entity.pdbx_description
1 polymer ?
#
loop_
_entity_poly.entity_id
_entity_poly.type
_entity_poly.pdbx_seq_one_letter_code
_entity_poly.pdbx_strand_id
1 'polypeptide(L)'
;MISKSPDEHRVYDMRLKFQRDEATRLAATQREIAAARVEGREEGREEGREEGRIEGLREGEARGETKGRIAILQELLGIAKSTAEELATLDEQQLRELA
;
A
#
# COMPACT_ATOMS: atom_id res chain seq x y z
N MET A 1 -33.76 3.39 53.37
CA MET A 1 -33.23 4.48 52.54
C MET A 1 -31.79 4.73 52.99
N ILE A 2 -30.81 4.62 52.09
CA ILE A 2 -29.42 4.88 52.44
C ILE A 2 -29.27 6.42 52.56
N SER A 3 -29.42 6.96 53.76
CA SER A 3 -29.09 8.35 54.06
C SER A 3 -27.56 8.45 54.16
N LYS A 4 -26.90 8.68 53.02
CA LYS A 4 -25.49 9.04 53.05
C LYS A 4 -25.39 10.51 53.46
N SER A 5 -24.38 10.83 54.27
CA SER A 5 -24.11 12.23 54.61
C SER A 5 -23.74 13.00 53.33
N PRO A 6 -23.92 14.34 53.29
CA PRO A 6 -23.53 15.15 52.14
C PRO A 6 -22.07 14.92 51.68
N ASP A 7 -21.17 14.59 52.60
CA ASP A 7 -19.77 14.32 52.29
C ASP A 7 -19.55 12.94 51.67
N GLU A 8 -20.29 11.92 52.08
CA GLU A 8 -20.24 10.58 51.48
C GLU A 8 -20.76 10.57 50.05
N HIS A 9 -21.78 11.37 49.76
CA HIS A 9 -22.27 11.62 48.41
C HIS A 9 -21.20 12.30 47.55
N ARG A 10 -20.54 13.35 48.08
CA ARG A 10 -19.49 14.07 47.36
C ARG A 10 -18.31 13.14 47.01
N VAL A 11 -17.88 12.27 47.93
CA VAL A 11 -16.80 11.30 47.68
C VAL A 11 -17.22 10.27 46.63
N TYR A 12 -18.47 9.80 46.68
CA TYR A 12 -19.01 8.88 45.68
C TYR A 12 -19.04 9.52 44.28
N ASP A 13 -19.52 10.76 44.18
CA ASP A 13 -19.59 11.51 42.93
C ASP A 13 -18.21 11.82 42.35
N MET A 14 -17.24 12.17 43.21
CA MET A 14 -15.84 12.36 42.80
C MET A 14 -15.23 11.05 42.25
N ARG A 15 -15.47 9.91 42.91
CA ARG A 15 -15.01 8.60 42.42
C ARG A 15 -15.65 8.26 41.08
N LEU A 16 -16.96 8.47 40.93
CA LEU A 16 -17.68 8.20 39.70
C LEU A 16 -17.19 9.07 38.54
N LYS A 17 -16.90 10.36 38.82
CA LYS A 17 -16.30 11.27 37.84
C LYS A 17 -14.93 10.76 37.40
N PHE A 18 -14.05 10.42 38.33
CA PHE A 18 -12.72 9.87 38.01
C PHE A 18 -12.81 8.62 37.13
N GLN A 19 -13.71 7.68 37.45
CA GLN A 19 -13.92 6.48 36.64
C GLN A 19 -14.41 6.79 35.23
N ARG A 20 -15.29 7.79 35.07
CA ARG A 20 -15.79 8.23 33.76
C ARG A 20 -14.69 8.90 32.94
N ASP A 21 -13.91 9.78 33.56
CA ASP A 21 -12.80 10.46 32.89
C ASP A 21 -11.74 9.45 32.40
N GLU A 22 -11.39 8.47 33.24
CA GLU A 22 -10.51 7.35 32.86
C GLU A 22 -11.12 6.50 31.74
N ALA A 23 -12.40 6.16 31.82
CA ALA A 23 -13.08 5.39 30.77
C ALA A 23 -13.11 6.15 29.43
N THR A 24 -13.35 7.46 29.46
CA THR A 24 -13.31 8.32 28.27
C THR A 24 -11.90 8.36 27.68
N ARG A 25 -10.87 8.49 28.52
CA ARG A 25 -9.46 8.47 28.07
C ARG A 25 -9.12 7.16 27.36
N LEU A 26 -9.43 6.02 27.98
CA LEU A 26 -9.18 4.70 27.40
C LEU A 26 -9.94 4.50 26.08
N ALA A 27 -11.21 4.94 26.02
CA ALA A 27 -12.00 4.87 24.80
C ALA A 27 -11.45 5.74 23.67
N ALA A 28 -10.93 6.93 23.99
CA ALA A 28 -10.27 7.80 23.02
C ALA A 28 -9.01 7.14 22.45
N THR A 29 -8.13 6.63 23.32
CA THR A 29 -6.91 5.92 22.89
C THR A 29 -7.24 4.70 22.03
N GLN A 30 -8.28 3.94 22.38
CA GLN A 30 -8.68 2.77 21.58
C GLN A 30 -9.18 3.18 20.18
N ARG A 31 -9.86 4.32 20.06
CA ARG A 31 -10.31 4.88 18.77
C ARG A 31 -9.12 5.37 17.95
N GLU A 32 -8.16 6.05 18.55
CA GLU A 32 -6.94 6.50 17.87
C GLU A 32 -6.13 5.33 17.33
N ILE A 33 -5.93 4.26 18.13
CA ILE A 33 -5.25 3.05 17.67
C ILE A 33 -6.02 2.38 16.52
N ALA A 34 -7.36 2.35 16.60
CA ALA A 34 -8.18 1.78 15.53
C ALA A 34 -8.07 2.61 14.25
N ALA A 35 -8.13 3.95 14.34
CA ALA A 35 -7.99 4.86 13.22
C ALA A 35 -6.61 4.71 12.56
N ALA A 36 -5.53 4.74 13.33
CA ALA A 36 -4.16 4.57 12.82
C ALA A 36 -3.95 3.22 12.10
N ARG A 37 -4.61 2.15 12.57
CA ARG A 37 -4.56 0.84 11.89
C ARG A 37 -5.33 0.81 10.57
N VAL A 38 -6.42 1.59 10.46
CA VAL A 38 -7.18 1.70 9.22
C VAL A 38 -6.39 2.54 8.22
N GLU A 39 -5.93 3.70 8.64
CA GLU A 39 -5.10 4.62 7.83
C GLU A 39 -3.86 3.91 7.28
N GLY A 40 -3.05 3.28 8.14
CA GLY A 40 -1.85 2.56 7.67
C GLY A 40 -2.14 1.36 6.74
N ARG A 41 -3.35 0.79 6.77
CA ARG A 41 -3.75 -0.24 5.80
C ARG A 41 -4.20 0.36 4.48
N GLU A 42 -4.87 1.49 4.51
CA GLU A 42 -5.32 2.21 3.32
C GLU A 42 -4.12 2.79 2.57
N GLU A 43 -3.22 3.48 3.27
CA GLU A 43 -1.97 4.01 2.74
C GLU A 43 -1.12 2.91 2.10
N GLY A 44 -0.83 1.82 2.82
CA GLY A 44 -0.03 0.73 2.27
C GLY A 44 -0.66 0.04 1.05
N ARG A 45 -2.00 0.02 0.95
CA ARG A 45 -2.71 -0.49 -0.23
C ARG A 45 -2.66 0.48 -1.40
N GLU A 46 -2.68 1.79 -1.15
CA GLU A 46 -2.58 2.81 -2.18
C GLU A 46 -1.16 2.90 -2.73
N GLU A 47 -0.16 3.03 -1.85
CA GLU A 47 1.26 3.04 -2.21
C GLU A 47 1.64 1.79 -3.00
N GLY A 48 1.32 0.59 -2.51
CA GLY A 48 1.67 -0.65 -3.22
C GLY A 48 1.00 -0.79 -4.59
N ARG A 49 -0.18 -0.20 -4.80
CA ARG A 49 -0.82 -0.18 -6.13
C ARG A 49 -0.15 0.81 -7.07
N GLU A 50 0.20 1.99 -6.57
CA GLU A 50 0.83 3.03 -7.37
C GLU A 50 2.25 2.64 -7.75
N GLU A 51 3.04 2.13 -6.80
CA GLU A 51 4.39 1.62 -7.04
C GLU A 51 4.38 0.48 -8.06
N GLY A 52 3.52 -0.53 -7.87
CA GLY A 52 3.42 -1.65 -8.81
C GLY A 52 2.98 -1.23 -10.22
N ARG A 53 2.12 -0.21 -10.33
CA ARG A 53 1.71 0.36 -11.63
C ARG A 53 2.86 1.09 -12.31
N ILE A 54 3.62 1.89 -11.56
CA ILE A 54 4.78 2.62 -12.08
C ILE A 54 5.89 1.65 -12.50
N GLU A 55 6.20 0.65 -11.68
CA GLU A 55 7.21 -0.36 -11.97
C GLU A 55 6.83 -1.17 -13.21
N GLY A 56 5.60 -1.68 -13.27
CA GLY A 56 5.12 -2.43 -14.43
C GLY A 56 5.10 -1.62 -15.74
N LEU A 57 4.78 -0.32 -15.66
CA LEU A 57 4.85 0.57 -16.83
C LEU A 57 6.30 0.74 -17.31
N ARG A 58 7.23 1.03 -16.40
CA ARG A 58 8.66 1.21 -16.73
C ARG A 58 9.27 -0.06 -17.31
N GLU A 59 9.00 -1.21 -16.70
CA GLU A 59 9.47 -2.50 -17.22
C GLU A 59 8.88 -2.81 -18.60
N GLY A 60 7.58 -2.50 -18.79
CA GLY A 60 6.91 -2.66 -20.08
C GLY A 60 7.51 -1.78 -21.18
N GLU A 61 7.77 -0.50 -20.87
CA GLU A 61 8.41 0.45 -21.79
C GLU A 61 9.83 0.00 -22.17
N ALA A 62 10.65 -0.38 -21.19
CA ALA A 62 12.02 -0.84 -21.43
C ALA A 62 12.07 -2.13 -22.28
N ARG A 63 11.19 -3.09 -21.99
CA ARG A 63 11.03 -4.30 -22.80
C ARG A 63 10.55 -3.97 -24.21
N GLY A 64 9.58 -3.07 -24.35
CA GLY A 64 9.08 -2.61 -25.64
C GLY A 64 10.15 -1.95 -26.50
N GLU A 65 10.97 -1.08 -25.90
CA GLU A 65 12.10 -0.44 -26.58
C GLU A 65 13.11 -1.47 -27.08
N THR A 66 13.47 -2.45 -26.24
CA THR A 66 14.40 -3.52 -26.60
C THR A 66 13.86 -4.33 -27.79
N LYS A 67 12.59 -4.73 -27.75
CA LYS A 67 11.93 -5.44 -28.87
C LYS A 67 11.91 -4.61 -30.15
N GLY A 68 11.67 -3.31 -30.04
CA GLY A 68 11.73 -2.39 -31.17
C GLY A 68 13.13 -2.32 -31.79
N ARG A 69 14.17 -2.24 -30.95
CA ARG A 69 15.58 -2.27 -31.40
C ARG A 69 15.91 -3.56 -32.14
N ILE A 70 15.52 -4.71 -31.60
CA ILE A 70 15.70 -6.02 -32.26
C ILE A 70 15.05 -6.02 -33.64
N ALA A 71 13.79 -5.57 -33.75
CA ALA A 71 13.07 -5.55 -35.02
C ALA A 71 13.75 -4.65 -36.07
N ILE A 72 14.29 -3.51 -35.65
CA ILE A 72 15.07 -2.60 -36.52
C ILE A 72 16.38 -3.26 -36.94
N LEU A 73 17.12 -3.87 -36.02
CA LEU A 73 18.38 -4.54 -36.33
C LEU A 73 18.19 -5.72 -37.29
N GLN A 74 17.15 -6.52 -37.09
CA GLN A 74 16.79 -7.61 -38.01
C GLN A 74 16.52 -7.07 -39.42
N GLU A 75 15.80 -5.95 -39.53
CA GLU A 75 15.57 -5.28 -40.82
C GLU A 75 16.87 -4.80 -41.47
N LEU A 76 17.73 -4.14 -40.71
CA LEU A 76 19.01 -3.61 -41.20
C LEU A 76 19.98 -4.73 -41.62
N LEU A 77 19.95 -5.87 -40.94
CA LEU A 77 20.77 -7.04 -41.24
C LEU A 77 20.18 -7.94 -42.33
N GLY A 78 18.97 -7.66 -42.81
CA GLY A 78 18.26 -8.50 -43.79
C GLY A 78 17.82 -9.86 -43.23
N ILE A 79 17.70 -9.98 -41.91
CA ILE A 79 17.22 -11.17 -41.22
C ILE A 79 15.69 -11.12 -41.15
N ALA A 80 15.04 -12.28 -41.19
CA ALA A 80 13.59 -12.37 -40.98
C ALA A 80 13.21 -11.75 -39.63
N LYS A 81 12.21 -10.85 -39.64
CA LYS A 81 11.72 -10.21 -38.42
C LYS A 81 11.06 -11.24 -37.50
N SER A 82 11.46 -11.24 -36.24
CA SER A 82 10.76 -11.98 -35.20
C SER A 82 9.37 -11.40 -34.97
N THR A 83 8.41 -12.26 -34.68
CA THR A 83 7.06 -11.81 -34.34
C THR A 83 7.00 -11.23 -32.93
N ALA A 84 6.00 -10.39 -32.67
CA ALA A 84 5.81 -9.83 -31.32
C ALA A 84 5.56 -10.93 -30.26
N GLU A 85 4.94 -12.04 -30.68
CA GLU A 85 4.65 -13.21 -29.84
C GLU A 85 5.93 -13.98 -29.50
N GLU A 86 6.80 -14.21 -30.48
CA GLU A 86 8.12 -14.81 -30.26
C GLU A 86 8.97 -13.98 -29.28
N LEU A 87 9.00 -12.65 -29.47
CA LEU A 87 9.73 -11.77 -28.55
C LEU A 87 9.05 -11.66 -27.17
N ALA A 88 7.77 -12.04 -27.04
CA ALA A 88 7.06 -12.02 -25.76
C ALA A 88 7.33 -13.23 -24.87
N THR A 89 7.77 -14.35 -25.45
CA THR A 89 8.15 -15.54 -24.67
C THR A 89 9.56 -15.46 -24.11
N LEU A 90 10.37 -14.52 -24.61
CA LEU A 90 11.74 -14.31 -24.17
C LEU A 90 11.82 -13.52 -22.87
N ASP A 91 12.76 -13.93 -22.01
CA ASP A 91 13.11 -13.18 -20.82
C ASP A 91 13.95 -11.94 -21.16
N GLU A 92 14.23 -11.12 -20.16
CA GLU A 92 14.95 -9.86 -20.35
C GLU A 92 16.42 -10.07 -20.76
N GLN A 93 17.06 -11.15 -20.32
CA GLN A 93 18.45 -11.44 -20.70
C GLN A 93 18.52 -11.86 -22.17
N GLN A 94 17.63 -12.75 -22.58
CA GLN A 94 17.49 -13.20 -23.96
C GLN A 94 17.18 -12.05 -24.91
N LEU A 95 16.31 -11.11 -24.52
CA LEU A 95 16.02 -9.91 -25.32
C LEU A 95 17.26 -9.01 -25.45
N ARG A 96 18.06 -8.87 -24.39
CA ARG A 96 19.30 -8.07 -24.43
C ARG A 96 20.39 -8.69 -25.29
N GLU A 97 20.43 -10.03 -25.41
CA GLU A 97 21.38 -10.72 -26.28
C GLU A 97 21.07 -10.55 -27.78
N LEU A 98 19.80 -10.28 -28.11
CA LEU A 98 19.33 -10.10 -29.49
C LEU A 98 19.33 -8.64 -29.96
N ALA A 99 19.40 -7.69 -29.02
CA ALA A 99 19.39 -6.24 -29.27
C ALA A 99 20.80 -5.66 -29.45
#